data_AF-A0A284RX30-F1
#
_entry.id   AF-A0A284RX30-F1
#
_cell.length_a   1.000
_cell.length_b   1.000
_cell.length_c   1.000
_cell.angle_alpha   90.00
_cell.angle_beta   90.00
_cell.angle_gamma   90.00
#
_symmetry.space_group_name_H-M   'P 1'
#
loop_
_entity.id
_entity.type
_entity.pdbx_description
1 polymer ?
#
loop_
_entity_poly.entity_id
_entity_poly.type
_entity_poly.pdbx_seq_one_letter_code
_entity_poly.pdbx_strand_id
1 'polypeptide(L)'
;MVNWKDAATIAEQFRKYLPLETKSMHLLVLIVEFIEITHFCAGIFLWEFLSTLNYEYTVYTRKRPFRWTFIIYLLIRYATMGTILCYMINTTNISKQFDCMAWLKATYAFSYGSLALASALIGMRAIALWNRHWLVFSLNVIAWLVNLGFMIFSINGPSGISLNKIVRDPISKSCVALNTSENAINWVATFIADFVLLVSMLWGVLRTKNEGSLWRLLYHQGVVWTALATIAEVPTVTFLELNLNGTVFRIFMGGC
;
A
#
# COMPACT_ATOMS: atom_id res chain seq x y z
N MET A 1 -31.39 -2.78 -40.29
CA MET A 1 -30.53 -1.91 -41.14
C MET A 1 -30.80 -0.48 -40.70
N VAL A 2 -29.81 0.19 -40.10
CA VAL A 2 -29.96 1.57 -39.63
C VAL A 2 -30.09 2.48 -40.86
N ASN A 3 -31.13 3.31 -40.92
CA ASN A 3 -31.32 4.26 -42.01
C ASN A 3 -30.46 5.50 -41.74
N TRP A 4 -29.35 5.63 -42.47
CA TRP A 4 -28.34 6.68 -42.29
C TRP A 4 -28.73 8.05 -42.88
N LYS A 5 -29.98 8.24 -43.31
CA LYS A 5 -30.45 9.50 -43.92
C LYS A 5 -31.01 10.51 -42.91
N ASP A 6 -31.35 10.07 -41.71
CA ASP A 6 -31.98 10.91 -40.69
C ASP A 6 -30.93 11.47 -39.72
N ALA A 7 -30.64 12.78 -39.84
CA ALA A 7 -29.61 13.46 -39.06
C ALA A 7 -29.86 13.44 -37.53
N ALA A 8 -31.14 13.36 -37.10
CA ALA A 8 -31.53 13.31 -35.70
C ALA A 8 -31.11 11.99 -35.02
N THR A 9 -31.26 10.86 -35.70
CA THR A 9 -30.87 9.53 -35.22
C THR A 9 -29.37 9.38 -35.11
N ILE A 10 -28.61 10.03 -36.01
CA ILE A 10 -27.14 10.08 -35.95
C ILE A 10 -26.69 10.91 -34.73
N ALA A 11 -27.32 12.06 -34.48
CA ALA A 11 -27.00 12.92 -33.33
C ALA A 11 -27.30 12.25 -31.98
N GLU A 12 -28.37 11.47 -31.87
CA GLU A 12 -28.66 10.69 -30.66
C GLU A 12 -27.67 9.54 -30.42
N GLN A 13 -27.26 8.83 -31.48
CA GLN A 13 -26.23 7.81 -31.37
C GLN A 13 -24.89 8.44 -30.94
N PHE A 14 -24.46 9.53 -31.60
CA PHE A 14 -23.25 10.26 -31.20
C PHE A 14 -23.34 10.76 -29.75
N ARG A 15 -24.45 11.37 -29.32
CA ARG A 15 -24.64 11.83 -27.94
C ARG A 15 -24.59 10.68 -26.92
N LYS A 16 -24.95 9.45 -27.32
CA LYS A 16 -24.87 8.25 -26.48
C LYS A 16 -23.45 7.67 -26.39
N TYR A 17 -22.67 7.73 -27.47
CA TYR A 17 -21.30 7.19 -27.52
C TYR A 17 -20.21 8.20 -27.11
N LEU A 18 -20.41 9.48 -27.34
CA LEU A 18 -19.47 10.55 -26.96
C LEU A 18 -19.06 10.47 -25.48
N PRO A 19 -19.97 10.40 -24.49
CA PRO A 19 -19.57 10.32 -23.08
C PRO A 19 -18.83 9.02 -22.72
N LEU A 20 -19.06 7.92 -23.44
CA LEU A 20 -18.34 6.65 -23.25
C LEU A 20 -16.92 6.72 -23.82
N GLU A 21 -16.75 7.39 -24.96
CA GLU A 21 -15.45 7.59 -25.59
C GLU A 21 -14.61 8.63 -24.83
N THR A 22 -15.21 9.74 -24.38
CA THR A 22 -14.55 10.72 -23.51
C THR A 22 -14.17 10.11 -22.16
N LYS A 23 -15.06 9.32 -21.54
CA LYS A 23 -14.74 8.63 -20.27
C LYS A 23 -13.63 7.59 -20.46
N SER A 24 -13.64 6.83 -21.55
CA SER A 24 -12.58 5.88 -21.89
C SER A 24 -11.25 6.59 -22.17
N MET A 25 -11.25 7.72 -22.86
CA MET A 25 -10.07 8.51 -23.16
C MET A 25 -9.47 9.14 -21.89
N HIS A 26 -10.31 9.74 -21.02
CA HIS A 26 -9.87 10.19 -19.69
C HIS A 26 -9.32 9.04 -18.84
N LEU A 27 -9.96 7.86 -18.87
CA LEU A 27 -9.49 6.69 -18.14
C LEU A 27 -8.11 6.24 -18.64
N LEU A 28 -7.88 6.22 -19.96
CA LEU A 28 -6.61 5.85 -20.57
C LEU A 28 -5.49 6.83 -20.21
N VAL A 29 -5.74 8.15 -20.29
CA VAL A 29 -4.76 9.17 -19.90
C VAL A 29 -4.35 8.99 -18.44
N LEU A 30 -5.32 8.80 -17.54
CA LEU A 30 -5.05 8.62 -16.12
C LEU A 30 -4.30 7.31 -15.81
N ILE A 31 -4.56 6.23 -16.56
CA ILE A 31 -3.83 4.97 -16.41
C ILE A 31 -2.37 5.14 -16.84
N VAL A 32 -2.09 5.88 -17.92
CA VAL A 32 -0.72 6.14 -18.38
C VAL A 32 0.04 7.01 -17.37
N GLU A 33 -0.56 8.10 -16.91
CA GLU A 33 0.02 8.97 -15.87
C GLU A 33 0.37 8.17 -14.61
N PHE A 34 -0.51 7.26 -14.20
CA PHE A 34 -0.28 6.41 -13.03
C PHE A 34 0.93 5.47 -13.21
N ILE A 35 1.05 4.85 -14.39
CA ILE A 35 2.14 3.93 -14.69
C ILE A 35 3.47 4.68 -14.61
N GLU A 36 3.55 5.87 -15.20
CA GLU A 36 4.78 6.68 -15.19
C GLU A 36 5.20 7.08 -13.77
N ILE A 37 4.26 7.55 -12.95
CA ILE A 37 4.52 7.90 -11.55
C ILE A 37 5.02 6.67 -10.77
N THR A 38 4.36 5.51 -10.93
CA THR A 38 4.75 4.28 -10.25
C THR A 38 6.18 3.85 -10.62
N HIS A 39 6.57 3.98 -11.90
CA HIS A 39 7.93 3.65 -12.34
C HIS A 39 8.96 4.64 -11.79
N PHE A 40 8.62 5.91 -11.69
CA PHE A 40 9.48 6.93 -11.08
C PHE A 40 9.69 6.66 -9.58
N CYS A 41 8.62 6.41 -8.83
CA CYS A 41 8.67 6.04 -7.42
C CYS A 41 9.45 4.74 -7.18
N ALA A 42 9.26 3.74 -8.05
CA ALA A 42 10.04 2.50 -8.03
C ALA A 42 11.54 2.77 -8.21
N GLY A 43 11.91 3.70 -9.09
CA GLY A 43 13.30 4.13 -9.28
C GLY A 43 13.88 4.81 -8.04
N ILE A 44 13.14 5.71 -7.39
CA ILE A 44 13.56 6.36 -6.14
C ILE A 44 13.74 5.32 -5.03
N PHE A 45 12.79 4.41 -4.86
CA PHE A 45 12.89 3.37 -3.84
C PHE A 45 14.08 2.44 -4.10
N LEU A 46 14.32 2.08 -5.37
CA LEU A 46 15.48 1.26 -5.75
C LEU A 46 16.79 2.00 -5.47
N TRP A 47 16.86 3.30 -5.75
CA TRP A 47 18.02 4.13 -5.43
C TRP A 47 18.29 4.18 -3.92
N GLU A 48 17.26 4.41 -3.12
CA GLU A 48 17.36 4.43 -1.67
C GLU A 48 17.75 3.06 -1.12
N PHE A 49 17.20 1.99 -1.70
CA PHE A 49 17.57 0.63 -1.39
C PHE A 49 19.07 0.39 -1.68
N LEU A 50 19.56 0.71 -2.88
CA LEU A 50 20.97 0.49 -3.21
C LEU A 50 21.91 1.34 -2.34
N SER A 51 21.55 2.59 -2.06
CA SER A 51 22.36 3.51 -1.25
C SER A 51 22.53 3.03 0.19
N THR A 52 21.52 2.37 0.76
CA THR A 52 21.53 1.91 2.15
C THR A 52 22.06 0.47 2.31
N LEU A 53 22.33 -0.27 1.23
CA LEU A 53 22.97 -1.60 1.29
C LEU A 53 24.35 -1.56 1.99
N ASN A 54 25.09 -0.46 1.86
CA ASN A 54 26.39 -0.31 2.53
C ASN A 54 26.26 -0.34 4.07
N TYR A 55 25.17 0.23 4.59
CA TYR A 55 24.86 0.20 6.02
C TYR A 55 24.56 -1.24 6.47
N GLU A 56 23.77 -1.98 5.70
CA GLU A 56 23.40 -3.37 6.01
C GLU A 56 24.61 -4.30 5.95
N TYR A 57 25.48 -4.13 4.95
CA TYR A 57 26.74 -4.84 4.84
C TYR A 57 27.65 -4.61 6.06
N THR A 58 27.64 -3.38 6.60
CA THR A 58 28.39 -3.03 7.82
C THR A 58 27.84 -3.73 9.07
N VAL A 59 26.52 -3.92 9.15
CA VAL A 59 25.88 -4.69 10.24
C VAL A 59 26.16 -6.19 10.09
N TYR A 60 26.11 -6.71 8.86
CA TYR A 60 26.41 -8.12 8.57
C TYR A 60 27.87 -8.47 8.87
N THR A 61 28.80 -7.56 8.56
CA THR A 61 30.24 -7.68 8.93
C THR A 61 30.51 -7.46 10.43
N ARG A 62 29.47 -7.47 11.28
CA ARG A 62 29.54 -7.33 12.76
C ARG A 62 30.25 -6.08 13.26
N LYS A 63 30.43 -5.05 12.44
CA LYS A 63 31.01 -3.78 12.88
C LYS A 63 30.07 -2.99 13.82
N ARG A 64 28.81 -3.41 13.95
CA ARG A 64 27.80 -2.84 14.85
C ARG A 64 27.04 -3.94 15.61
N PRO A 65 26.51 -3.66 16.82
CA PRO A 65 25.76 -4.64 17.60
C PRO A 65 24.45 -5.02 16.91
N PHE A 66 24.20 -6.33 16.80
CA PHE A 66 22.98 -6.87 16.21
C PHE A 66 21.78 -6.62 17.14
N ARG A 67 20.70 -6.08 16.60
CA ARG A 67 19.42 -5.86 17.31
C ARG A 67 18.34 -6.65 16.61
N TRP A 68 17.50 -7.38 17.34
CA TRP A 68 16.41 -8.17 16.75
C TRP A 68 15.43 -7.33 15.91
N THR A 69 15.21 -6.07 16.27
CA THR A 69 14.39 -5.12 15.48
C THR A 69 14.95 -4.86 14.07
N PHE A 70 16.25 -5.09 13.85
CA PHE A 70 16.87 -4.98 12.54
C PHE A 70 16.37 -6.05 11.57
N ILE A 71 16.04 -7.26 12.04
CA ILE A 71 15.46 -8.31 11.19
C ILE A 71 14.11 -7.87 10.65
N ILE A 72 13.25 -7.31 11.51
CA ILE A 72 11.93 -6.82 11.12
C ILE A 72 12.08 -5.68 10.09
N TYR A 73 13.02 -4.76 10.32
CA TYR A 73 13.35 -3.70 9.35
C TYR A 73 13.76 -4.27 7.99
N LEU A 74 14.65 -5.26 7.96
CA LEU A 74 15.06 -5.93 6.72
C LEU A 74 13.86 -6.60 6.03
N LEU A 75 13.03 -7.33 6.78
CA LEU A 75 11.87 -8.02 6.21
C LEU A 75 10.88 -7.05 5.55
N ILE A 76 10.57 -5.92 6.18
CA ILE A 76 9.72 -4.87 5.58
C ILE A 76 10.31 -4.45 4.25
N ARG A 77 11.60 -4.12 4.26
CA ARG A 77 12.31 -3.57 3.11
C ARG A 77 12.39 -4.54 1.94
N TYR A 78 12.69 -5.81 2.19
CA TYR A 78 12.68 -6.85 1.16
C TYR A 78 11.26 -7.16 0.66
N ALA A 79 10.24 -7.13 1.53
CA ALA A 79 8.85 -7.29 1.13
C ALA A 79 8.36 -6.14 0.25
N THR A 80 8.71 -4.88 0.57
CA THR A 80 8.41 -3.72 -0.28
C THR A 80 9.14 -3.80 -1.62
N MET A 81 10.42 -4.23 -1.62
CA MET A 81 11.15 -4.46 -2.87
C MET A 81 10.49 -5.54 -3.73
N GLY A 82 10.06 -6.66 -3.13
CA GLY A 82 9.30 -7.71 -3.81
C GLY A 82 8.00 -7.19 -4.42
N THR A 83 7.28 -6.32 -3.70
CA THR A 83 6.07 -5.66 -4.17
C THR A 83 6.34 -4.82 -5.42
N ILE A 84 7.36 -3.96 -5.37
CA ILE A 84 7.73 -3.09 -6.50
C ILE A 84 8.15 -3.91 -7.71
N LEU A 85 8.97 -4.96 -7.52
CA LEU A 85 9.34 -5.87 -8.60
C LEU A 85 8.10 -6.55 -9.22
N CYS A 86 7.15 -6.99 -8.39
CA CYS A 86 5.91 -7.58 -8.86
C CYS A 86 5.07 -6.59 -9.70
N TYR A 87 5.05 -5.31 -9.33
CA TYR A 87 4.38 -4.27 -10.11
C TYR A 87 5.08 -4.00 -11.44
N MET A 88 6.42 -3.90 -11.44
CA MET A 88 7.21 -3.65 -12.66
C MET A 88 7.10 -4.81 -13.64
N ILE A 89 7.08 -6.06 -13.17
CA ILE A 89 6.95 -7.22 -14.06
C ILE A 89 5.52 -7.31 -14.63
N ASN A 90 4.49 -6.88 -13.91
CA ASN A 90 3.10 -6.86 -14.40
C ASN A 90 2.94 -5.96 -15.65
N THR A 91 3.79 -4.94 -15.84
CA THR A 91 3.76 -4.07 -17.03
C THR A 91 4.62 -4.60 -18.17
N THR A 92 5.56 -5.52 -17.90
CA THR A 92 6.37 -6.13 -18.94
C THR A 92 5.58 -7.23 -19.67
N ASN A 93 5.51 -7.09 -20.99
CA ASN A 93 4.73 -7.91 -21.93
C ASN A 93 5.34 -9.32 -22.13
N ILE A 94 5.55 -10.08 -21.04
CA ILE A 94 6.17 -11.40 -21.11
C ILE A 94 5.11 -12.42 -21.53
N SER A 95 5.12 -12.77 -22.81
CA SER A 95 4.25 -13.72 -23.53
C SER A 95 4.27 -15.19 -23.03
N LYS A 96 4.67 -15.47 -21.78
CA LYS A 96 4.58 -16.81 -21.19
C LYS A 96 3.26 -16.97 -20.42
N GLN A 97 2.73 -18.19 -20.39
CA GLN A 97 1.58 -18.58 -19.54
C GLN A 97 1.93 -18.35 -18.07
N PHE A 98 1.73 -17.12 -17.58
CA PHE A 98 1.77 -16.82 -16.16
C PHE A 98 0.36 -16.98 -15.58
N ASP A 99 0.27 -17.71 -14.48
CA ASP A 99 -0.93 -17.80 -13.67
C ASP A 99 -1.18 -16.45 -12.99
N CYS A 100 -2.03 -15.62 -13.61
CA CYS A 100 -2.42 -14.30 -13.09
C CYS A 100 -2.88 -14.38 -11.62
N MET A 101 -3.50 -15.48 -11.22
CA MET A 101 -3.95 -15.69 -9.84
C MET A 101 -2.77 -15.81 -8.87
N ALA A 102 -1.78 -16.64 -9.18
CA ALA A 102 -0.61 -16.83 -8.33
C ALA A 102 0.20 -15.54 -8.24
N TRP A 103 0.38 -14.85 -9.37
CA TRP A 103 1.08 -13.58 -9.44
C TRP A 103 0.42 -12.50 -8.57
N LEU A 104 -0.90 -12.35 -8.72
CA LEU A 104 -1.64 -11.35 -7.98
C LEU A 104 -1.63 -11.67 -6.48
N LYS A 105 -1.85 -12.94 -6.10
CA LYS A 105 -1.73 -13.37 -4.70
C LYS A 105 -0.35 -13.07 -4.12
N ALA A 106 0.73 -13.34 -4.86
CA ALA A 106 2.08 -13.01 -4.43
C ALA A 106 2.28 -11.50 -4.24
N THR A 107 1.81 -10.69 -5.20
CA THR A 107 1.90 -9.22 -5.13
C THR A 107 1.20 -8.67 -3.90
N TYR A 108 -0.04 -9.10 -3.64
CA TYR A 108 -0.80 -8.69 -2.46
C TYR A 108 -0.18 -9.23 -1.16
N ALA A 109 0.37 -10.45 -1.17
CA ALA A 109 1.05 -11.01 0.00
C ALA A 109 2.31 -10.22 0.38
N PHE A 110 3.13 -9.81 -0.59
CA PHE A 110 4.29 -8.96 -0.33
C PHE A 110 3.88 -7.56 0.16
N SER A 111 2.84 -6.97 -0.45
CA SER A 111 2.36 -5.64 -0.10
C SER A 111 1.72 -5.59 1.29
N TYR A 112 0.81 -6.52 1.60
CA TYR A 112 0.21 -6.61 2.93
C TYR A 112 1.21 -7.08 3.97
N GLY A 113 2.17 -7.93 3.59
CA GLY A 113 3.26 -8.36 4.46
C GLY A 113 4.16 -7.19 4.89
N SER A 114 4.56 -6.33 3.97
CA SER A 114 5.36 -5.14 4.31
C SER A 114 4.58 -4.18 5.21
N LEU A 115 3.30 -3.96 4.92
CA LEU A 115 2.41 -3.10 5.73
C LEU A 115 2.24 -3.65 7.14
N ALA A 116 1.89 -4.93 7.30
CA ALA A 116 1.75 -5.57 8.60
C ALA A 116 3.04 -5.51 9.43
N LEU A 117 4.20 -5.70 8.80
CA LEU A 117 5.49 -5.60 9.48
C LEU A 117 5.83 -4.14 9.86
N ALA A 118 5.43 -3.16 9.05
CA ALA A 118 5.56 -1.75 9.38
C ALA A 118 4.70 -1.37 10.60
N SER A 119 3.44 -1.81 10.64
CA SER A 119 2.56 -1.67 11.82
C SER A 119 3.19 -2.30 13.08
N ALA A 120 3.80 -3.49 12.94
CA ALA A 120 4.51 -4.14 14.05
C ALA A 120 5.70 -3.30 14.55
N LEU A 121 6.45 -2.65 13.65
CA LEU A 121 7.57 -1.78 14.01
C LEU A 121 7.12 -0.56 14.82
N ILE A 122 6.00 0.04 14.44
CA ILE A 122 5.36 1.14 15.20
C ILE A 122 4.91 0.64 16.57
N GLY A 123 4.19 -0.49 16.61
CA GLY A 123 3.70 -1.08 17.86
C GLY A 123 4.83 -1.44 18.83
N MET A 124 5.96 -1.97 18.35
CA MET A 124 7.14 -2.23 19.19
C MET A 124 7.72 -0.95 19.80
N ARG A 125 7.79 0.14 19.04
CA ARG A 125 8.25 1.45 19.55
C ARG A 125 7.30 1.96 20.63
N ALA A 126 5.99 1.83 20.42
CA ALA A 126 5.00 2.18 21.42
C ALA A 126 5.19 1.35 22.71
N ILE A 127 5.31 0.02 22.60
CA ILE A 127 5.50 -0.88 23.75
C ILE A 127 6.75 -0.51 24.56
N ALA A 128 7.86 -0.23 23.88
CA ALA A 128 9.11 0.17 24.53
C ALA A 128 8.96 1.47 25.33
N LEU A 129 8.18 2.41 24.81
CA LEU A 129 7.98 3.72 25.43
C LEU A 129 7.06 3.68 26.65
N TRP A 130 6.11 2.75 26.66
CA TRP A 130 5.22 2.49 27.79
C TRP A 130 5.83 1.57 28.86
N ASN A 131 7.16 1.37 28.82
CA ASN A 131 7.90 0.49 29.73
C ASN A 131 7.24 -0.90 29.87
N ARG A 132 6.72 -1.43 28.75
CA ARG A 132 6.03 -2.73 28.67
C ARG A 132 4.79 -2.86 29.59
N HIS A 133 4.04 -1.78 29.78
CA HIS A 133 2.75 -1.85 30.48
C HIS A 133 1.80 -2.84 29.77
N TRP A 134 1.27 -3.81 30.52
CA TRP A 134 0.53 -4.94 29.97
C TRP A 134 -0.68 -4.53 29.12
N LEU A 135 -1.43 -3.50 29.52
CA LEU A 135 -2.58 -3.00 28.75
C LEU A 135 -2.18 -2.54 27.35
N VAL A 136 -1.10 -1.75 27.24
CA VAL A 136 -0.66 -1.20 25.95
C VAL A 136 -0.07 -2.30 25.09
N PHE A 137 0.65 -3.23 25.70
CA PHE A 137 1.13 -4.42 25.02
C PHE A 137 -0.04 -5.22 24.41
N SER A 138 -1.05 -5.56 25.21
CA SER A 138 -2.22 -6.29 24.74
C SER A 138 -2.97 -5.54 23.63
N LEU A 139 -3.21 -4.23 23.80
CA LEU A 139 -3.88 -3.41 22.79
C LEU A 139 -3.12 -3.37 21.46
N ASN A 140 -1.81 -3.14 21.48
CA ASN A 140 -0.98 -3.10 20.27
C ASN A 140 -0.94 -4.46 19.56
N VAL A 141 -0.80 -5.55 20.32
CA VAL A 141 -0.79 -6.91 19.76
C VAL A 141 -2.14 -7.28 19.17
N ILE A 142 -3.25 -6.93 19.84
CA ILE A 142 -4.60 -7.19 19.33
C ILE A 142 -4.84 -6.38 18.05
N ALA A 143 -4.54 -5.08 18.04
CA ALA A 143 -4.69 -4.24 16.85
C ALA A 143 -3.90 -4.80 15.65
N TRP A 144 -2.67 -5.23 15.90
CA TRP A 144 -1.83 -5.85 14.88
C TRP A 144 -2.38 -7.19 14.38
N LEU A 145 -2.83 -8.08 15.27
CA LEU A 145 -3.42 -9.37 14.89
C LEU A 145 -4.72 -9.20 14.11
N VAL A 146 -5.55 -8.22 14.48
CA VAL A 146 -6.77 -7.87 13.76
C VAL A 146 -6.41 -7.43 12.34
N ASN A 147 -5.44 -6.52 12.19
CA ASN A 147 -4.97 -6.06 10.88
C ASN A 147 -4.48 -7.22 10.00
N LEU A 148 -3.62 -8.08 10.55
CA LEU A 148 -3.08 -9.25 9.87
C LEU A 148 -4.20 -10.25 9.48
N GLY A 149 -5.18 -10.46 10.37
CA GLY A 149 -6.33 -11.31 10.11
C GLY A 149 -7.18 -10.80 8.94
N PHE A 150 -7.45 -9.49 8.90
CA PHE A 150 -8.15 -8.86 7.80
C PHE A 150 -7.37 -9.03 6.48
N MET A 151 -6.06 -8.81 6.47
CA MET A 151 -5.21 -8.96 5.28
C MET A 151 -5.22 -10.40 4.73
N ILE A 152 -5.08 -11.40 5.60
CA ILE A 152 -5.14 -12.82 5.19
C ILE A 152 -6.52 -13.17 4.63
N PHE A 153 -7.58 -12.67 5.28
CA PHE A 153 -8.95 -12.86 4.82
C PHE A 153 -9.19 -12.18 3.47
N SER A 154 -8.61 -11.00 3.22
CA SER A 154 -8.71 -10.32 1.92
C SER A 154 -8.03 -11.11 0.80
N ILE A 155 -6.98 -11.89 1.07
CA ILE A 155 -6.33 -12.71 0.04
C ILE A 155 -7.07 -14.03 -0.22
N ASN A 156 -7.52 -14.71 0.84
CA ASN A 156 -8.01 -16.09 0.78
C ASN A 156 -9.53 -16.25 0.92
N GLY A 157 -10.23 -15.19 1.35
CA GLY A 157 -11.66 -15.22 1.60
C GLY A 157 -12.51 -15.14 0.32
N PRO A 158 -13.85 -15.17 0.46
CA PRO A 158 -14.81 -15.10 -0.65
C PRO A 158 -14.71 -13.79 -1.46
N SER A 159 -14.33 -12.71 -0.80
CA SER A 159 -14.04 -11.41 -1.40
C SER A 159 -12.63 -11.31 -2.01
N GLY A 160 -11.79 -12.33 -1.79
CA GLY A 160 -10.39 -12.33 -2.20
C GLY A 160 -10.14 -12.72 -3.65
N ILE A 161 -8.85 -12.93 -3.95
CA ILE A 161 -8.36 -13.13 -5.30
C ILE A 161 -8.80 -14.52 -5.81
N SER A 162 -9.82 -14.52 -6.68
CA SER A 162 -10.43 -15.72 -7.27
C SER A 162 -10.39 -15.68 -8.79
N LEU A 163 -10.32 -16.84 -9.45
CA LEU A 163 -10.25 -16.96 -10.92
C LEU A 163 -11.37 -16.21 -11.64
N ASN A 164 -12.60 -16.24 -11.12
CA ASN A 164 -13.75 -15.53 -11.71
C ASN A 164 -13.68 -14.00 -11.59
N LYS A 165 -12.79 -13.45 -10.76
CA LYS A 165 -12.64 -12.01 -10.50
C LYS A 165 -11.38 -11.41 -11.14
N ILE A 166 -10.64 -12.20 -11.93
CA ILE A 166 -9.38 -11.79 -12.57
C ILE A 166 -9.61 -11.70 -14.07
N VAL A 167 -9.32 -10.53 -14.64
CA VAL A 167 -9.29 -10.35 -16.09
C VAL A 167 -7.90 -9.90 -16.51
N ARG A 168 -7.40 -10.53 -17.58
CA ARG A 168 -6.23 -10.05 -18.29
C ARG A 168 -6.69 -8.94 -19.23
N ASP A 169 -6.20 -7.74 -18.99
CA ASP A 169 -6.51 -6.62 -19.87
C ASP A 169 -5.84 -6.84 -21.24
N PRO A 170 -6.59 -6.77 -22.36
CA PRO A 170 -6.02 -6.99 -23.69
C PRO A 170 -5.07 -5.88 -24.14
N ILE A 171 -5.15 -4.68 -23.56
CA ILE A 171 -4.38 -3.48 -23.95
C ILE A 171 -3.04 -3.46 -23.21
N SER A 172 -3.06 -3.55 -21.88
CA SER A 172 -1.84 -3.52 -21.06
C SER A 172 -1.20 -4.90 -20.87
N LYS A 173 -1.89 -5.99 -21.25
CA LYS A 173 -1.51 -7.39 -20.99
C LYS A 173 -1.18 -7.69 -19.51
N SER A 174 -1.62 -6.82 -18.60
CA SER A 174 -1.45 -6.94 -17.16
C SER A 174 -2.62 -7.70 -16.53
N CYS A 175 -2.39 -8.33 -15.38
CA CYS A 175 -3.44 -8.98 -14.61
C CYS A 175 -4.11 -7.97 -13.65
N VAL A 176 -5.44 -7.84 -13.69
CA VAL A 176 -6.20 -6.89 -12.86
C VAL A 176 -7.36 -7.60 -12.13
N ALA A 177 -7.58 -7.24 -10.86
CA ALA A 177 -8.76 -7.67 -10.10
C ALA A 177 -9.96 -6.75 -10.38
N LEU A 178 -11.12 -7.33 -10.70
CA LEU A 178 -12.32 -6.58 -11.09
C LEU A 178 -13.16 -6.06 -9.91
N ASN A 179 -13.11 -6.73 -8.75
CA ASN A 179 -13.98 -6.44 -7.60
C ASN A 179 -13.18 -5.95 -6.39
N THR A 180 -12.61 -4.75 -6.50
CA THR A 180 -11.83 -4.11 -5.41
C THR A 180 -12.73 -3.45 -4.35
N SER A 181 -14.02 -3.26 -4.61
CA SER A 181 -14.95 -2.58 -3.69
C SER A 181 -15.15 -3.33 -2.36
N GLU A 182 -15.16 -4.66 -2.37
CA GLU A 182 -15.25 -5.48 -1.15
C GLU A 182 -13.98 -5.36 -0.28
N ASN A 183 -12.86 -4.90 -0.85
CA ASN A 183 -11.62 -4.66 -0.11
C ASN A 183 -11.62 -3.31 0.60
N ALA A 184 -12.57 -2.40 0.34
CA ALA A 184 -12.60 -1.09 0.98
C ALA A 184 -12.71 -1.21 2.51
N ILE A 185 -13.54 -2.15 3.00
CA ILE A 185 -13.69 -2.43 4.43
C ILE A 185 -12.37 -2.87 5.07
N ASN A 186 -11.57 -3.66 4.35
CA ASN A 186 -10.25 -4.09 4.81
C ASN A 186 -9.32 -2.89 5.01
N TRP A 187 -9.27 -1.99 4.03
CA TRP A 187 -8.45 -0.77 4.09
C TRP A 187 -8.84 0.15 5.25
N VAL A 188 -10.14 0.33 5.48
CA VAL A 188 -10.64 1.11 6.62
C VAL A 188 -10.25 0.45 7.95
N ALA A 189 -10.38 -0.88 8.05
CA ALA A 189 -9.99 -1.61 9.25
C ALA A 189 -8.48 -1.50 9.53
N THR A 190 -7.65 -1.61 8.49
CA THR A 190 -6.19 -1.42 8.57
C THR A 190 -5.84 -0.01 9.04
N PHE A 191 -6.44 1.01 8.43
CA PHE A 191 -6.23 2.40 8.83
C PHE A 191 -6.62 2.67 10.29
N ILE A 192 -7.75 2.14 10.75
CA ILE A 192 -8.15 2.27 12.16
C ILE A 192 -7.11 1.60 13.08
N ALA A 193 -6.62 0.42 12.71
CA ALA A 193 -5.58 -0.26 13.48
C ALA A 193 -4.28 0.55 13.53
N ASP A 194 -3.80 1.06 12.39
CA ASP A 194 -2.59 1.87 12.30
C ASP A 194 -2.74 3.20 13.04
N PHE A 195 -3.91 3.85 12.95
CA PHE A 195 -4.24 5.04 13.73
C PHE A 195 -4.17 4.79 15.23
N VAL A 196 -4.73 3.67 15.72
CA VAL A 196 -4.63 3.29 17.15
C VAL A 196 -3.17 3.07 17.57
N LEU A 197 -2.36 2.40 16.74
CA LEU A 197 -0.94 2.20 17.01
C LEU A 197 -0.17 3.54 17.07
N LEU A 198 -0.40 4.42 16.09
CA LEU A 198 0.20 5.75 16.01
C LEU A 198 -0.19 6.63 17.20
N VAL A 199 -1.47 6.66 17.59
CA VAL A 199 -1.95 7.39 18.78
C VAL A 199 -1.32 6.83 20.04
N SER A 200 -1.22 5.52 20.19
CA SER A 200 -0.60 4.89 21.36
C SER A 200 0.90 5.26 21.48
N MET A 201 1.60 5.33 20.34
CA MET A 201 2.99 5.76 20.27
C MET A 201 3.11 7.25 20.64
N LEU A 202 2.32 8.13 20.01
CA LEU A 202 2.35 9.58 20.26
C LEU A 202 2.03 9.90 21.72
N TRP A 203 1.03 9.23 22.30
CA TRP A 203 0.68 9.39 23.70
C TRP A 203 1.80 8.92 24.64
N GLY A 204 2.46 7.82 24.31
CA GLY A 204 3.62 7.35 25.05
C GLY A 204 4.75 8.38 25.06
N VAL A 205 4.97 9.06 23.91
CA VAL A 205 6.00 10.09 23.74
C VAL A 205 5.67 11.32 24.57
N LEU A 206 4.42 11.79 24.54
CA LEU A 206 3.99 12.95 25.30
C LEU A 206 4.02 12.70 26.81
N ARG A 207 3.78 11.46 27.24
CA ARG A 207 3.78 11.08 28.67
C ARG A 207 5.18 11.01 29.27
N THR A 208 6.14 10.47 28.53
CA THR A 208 7.50 10.30 29.06
C THR A 208 8.19 11.66 29.10
N LYS A 209 8.21 12.35 30.25
CA LYS A 209 8.99 13.58 30.44
C LYS A 209 10.36 13.23 31.03
N ASN A 210 11.36 13.00 30.19
CA ASN A 210 12.76 12.85 30.64
C ASN A 210 13.63 13.92 29.99
N GLU A 211 14.37 14.69 30.78
CA GLU A 211 15.13 15.87 30.33
C GLU A 211 16.50 15.54 29.66
N GLY A 212 16.71 14.30 29.21
CA GLY A 212 17.98 13.88 28.59
C GLY A 212 18.10 14.19 27.09
N SER A 213 19.33 14.41 26.59
CA SER A 213 19.58 14.62 25.15
C SER A 213 19.15 13.41 24.29
N LEU A 214 19.27 12.21 24.84
CA LEU A 214 18.77 10.96 24.24
C LEU A 214 17.25 10.99 24.06
N TRP A 215 16.52 11.52 25.04
CA TRP A 215 15.07 11.62 24.98
C TRP A 215 14.63 12.65 23.94
N ARG A 216 15.34 13.78 23.81
CA ARG A 216 15.08 14.77 22.74
C ARG A 216 15.24 14.17 21.35
N LEU A 217 16.26 13.33 21.13
CA LEU A 217 16.46 12.64 19.87
C LEU A 217 15.33 11.64 19.59
N LEU A 218 14.92 10.87 20.60
CA LEU A 218 13.84 9.88 20.49
C LEU A 218 12.48 10.55 20.25
N TYR A 219 12.21 11.67 20.93
CA TYR A 219 11.01 12.50 20.77
C TYR A 219 10.93 13.07 19.36
N HIS A 220 12.00 13.71 18.86
CA HIS A 220 12.01 14.31 17.53
C HIS A 220 11.84 13.26 16.44
N GLN A 221 12.56 12.14 16.53
CA GLN A 221 12.39 11.05 15.56
C GLN A 221 10.99 10.46 15.64
N GLY A 222 10.49 10.14 16.83
CA GLY A 222 9.16 9.54 17.00
C GLY A 222 8.04 10.42 16.46
N VAL A 223 8.01 11.70 16.83
CA VAL A 223 6.94 12.64 16.43
C VAL A 223 6.98 12.92 14.92
N VAL A 224 8.17 13.14 14.35
CA VAL A 224 8.30 13.39 12.90
C VAL A 224 7.85 12.18 12.09
N TRP A 225 8.23 10.97 12.50
CA TRP A 225 7.79 9.74 11.82
C TRP A 225 6.28 9.50 11.96
N THR A 226 5.71 9.75 13.13
CA THR A 226 4.25 9.63 13.33
C THR A 226 3.48 10.66 12.50
N ALA A 227 3.92 11.91 12.48
CA ALA A 227 3.28 12.96 11.68
C ALA A 227 3.35 12.64 10.18
N LEU A 228 4.50 12.16 9.70
CA LEU A 228 4.67 11.76 8.31
C LEU A 228 3.73 10.60 7.93
N ALA A 229 3.63 9.58 8.78
CA ALA A 229 2.73 8.44 8.55
C ALA A 229 1.25 8.89 8.49
N THR A 230 0.82 9.76 9.42
CA THR A 230 -0.56 10.27 9.41
C THR A 230 -0.87 11.10 8.17
N ILE A 231 0.06 11.93 7.71
CA ILE A 231 -0.12 12.74 6.49
C ILE A 231 -0.18 11.85 5.24
N ALA A 232 0.55 10.73 5.23
CA ALA A 232 0.52 9.77 4.13
C ALA A 232 -0.77 8.94 4.10
N GLU A 233 -1.28 8.50 5.25
CA GLU A 233 -2.43 7.58 5.29
C GLU A 233 -3.80 8.28 5.16
N VAL A 234 -3.96 9.48 5.73
CA VAL A 234 -5.26 10.18 5.74
C VAL A 234 -5.81 10.45 4.32
N PRO A 235 -5.03 10.95 3.35
CA PRO A 235 -5.52 11.15 2.00
C PRO A 235 -5.97 9.82 1.37
N THR A 236 -5.21 8.74 1.54
CA THR A 236 -5.51 7.41 0.97
C THR A 236 -6.91 6.93 1.33
N VAL A 237 -7.30 7.07 2.60
CA VAL A 237 -8.62 6.62 3.08
C VAL A 237 -9.72 7.58 2.69
N THR A 238 -9.47 8.90 2.74
CA THR A 238 -10.47 9.88 2.29
C THR A 238 -10.83 9.68 0.82
N PHE A 239 -9.85 9.36 -0.03
CA PHE A 239 -10.10 9.05 -1.45
C PHE A 239 -10.81 7.71 -1.67
N LEU A 240 -10.64 6.74 -0.77
CA LEU A 240 -11.34 5.46 -0.79
C LEU A 240 -12.83 5.61 -0.44
N GLU A 241 -13.15 6.37 0.61
CA GLU A 241 -14.51 6.58 1.12
C GLU A 241 -15.34 7.51 0.23
N LEU A 242 -14.72 8.54 -0.36
CA LEU A 242 -15.44 9.50 -1.21
C LEU A 242 -15.93 8.91 -2.55
N ASN A 243 -15.69 7.63 -2.85
CA ASN A 243 -16.13 6.94 -4.08
C ASN A 243 -15.91 7.79 -5.36
N LEU A 244 -14.80 8.54 -5.40
CA LEU A 244 -14.43 9.38 -6.54
C LEU A 244 -13.80 8.48 -7.61
N ASN A 245 -14.70 7.76 -8.30
CA ASN A 245 -14.50 7.09 -9.58
C ASN A 245 -13.08 6.51 -9.78
N GLY A 246 -12.71 5.48 -9.00
CA GLY A 246 -11.73 4.42 -9.30
C GLY A 246 -10.30 4.77 -9.74
N THR A 247 -9.98 6.03 -10.00
CA THR A 247 -8.84 6.42 -10.83
C THR A 247 -7.85 7.30 -10.08
N VAL A 248 -8.30 8.27 -9.28
CA VAL A 248 -7.43 9.02 -8.35
C VAL A 248 -6.93 8.10 -7.22
N PHE A 249 -7.76 7.14 -6.80
CA PHE A 249 -7.41 6.11 -5.84
C PHE A 249 -6.25 5.22 -6.31
N ARG A 250 -6.21 4.88 -7.61
CA ARG A 250 -5.09 4.11 -8.17
C ARG A 250 -3.81 4.93 -8.13
N ILE A 251 -3.88 6.22 -8.47
CA ILE A 251 -2.75 7.16 -8.47
C ILE A 251 -2.12 7.34 -7.09
N PHE A 252 -2.90 7.47 -6.03
CA PHE A 252 -2.36 7.65 -4.68
C PHE A 252 -1.71 6.38 -4.12
N MET A 253 -2.20 5.18 -4.47
CA MET A 253 -1.60 3.92 -4.02
C MET A 253 -0.26 3.58 -4.70
N GLY A 254 0.08 4.25 -5.81
CA GLY A 254 1.44 4.25 -6.40
C GLY A 254 2.20 5.56 -6.19
N GLY A 255 1.61 6.50 -5.44
CA GLY A 255 2.24 7.74 -5.03
C GLY A 255 3.02 7.56 -3.73
N CYS A 256 4.19 6.93 -3.84
CA CYS A 256 5.18 6.72 -2.76
C CYS A 256 4.71 5.94 -1.53
#